data_AF-A0A090WPW2-F1
#
_entry.id   AF-A0A090WPW2-F1
#
_cell.length_a   1.000
_cell.length_b   1.000
_cell.length_c   1.000
_cell.angle_alpha   90.00
_cell.angle_beta   90.00
_cell.angle_gamma   90.00
#
_symmetry.space_group_name_H-M   'P 1'
#
loop_
_entity.id
_entity.type
_entity.pdbx_description
1 polymer ?
#
loop_
_entity_poly.entity_id
_entity_poly.type
_entity_poly.pdbx_seq_one_letter_code
_entity_poly.pdbx_strand_id
1 'polypeptide(L)'
;MTGTFEFEKGDKRYMPDFNVFYKYNATYPFYSDGIWFLTQMRRWGGQIPEAKPAAWYKETISSIYRPDIWTQAAKLLVEEGNIPAGDIPTTDGFKPATADFIDGTTYDGKDPISYINSFKIGNKDKAIQ
;
A
#
# COMPACT_ATOMS: atom_id res chain seq x y z
N MET A 1 -4.57 19.92 -10.95
CA MET A 1 -3.15 19.83 -11.34
C MET A 1 -3.09 19.63 -12.85
N THR A 2 -2.26 20.40 -13.55
CA THR A 2 -2.30 20.57 -15.03
C THR A 2 -1.76 19.38 -15.84
N GLY A 3 -1.51 18.24 -15.20
CA GLY A 3 -1.01 17.04 -15.88
C GLY A 3 0.40 17.20 -16.46
N THR A 4 1.23 18.07 -15.88
CA THR A 4 2.63 18.26 -16.29
C THR A 4 3.51 18.48 -15.07
N PHE A 5 4.71 17.91 -15.06
CA PHE A 5 5.71 18.12 -14.01
C PHE A 5 7.03 18.60 -14.64
N GLU A 6 7.70 19.55 -13.99
CA GLU A 6 9.01 20.05 -14.42
C GLU A 6 10.08 19.51 -13.46
N PHE A 7 10.91 18.59 -13.94
CA PHE A 7 11.91 17.87 -13.12
C PHE A 7 13.17 18.71 -12.90
N GLU A 8 13.56 19.43 -13.95
CA GLU A 8 14.66 20.39 -13.96
C GLU A 8 14.23 21.57 -14.83
N LYS A 9 14.94 22.70 -14.71
CA LYS A 9 14.63 23.90 -15.48
C LYS A 9 14.59 23.59 -16.99
N GLY A 10 13.40 23.67 -17.59
CA GLY A 10 13.15 23.39 -19.00
C GLY A 10 12.75 21.95 -19.32
N ASP A 11 12.90 20.99 -18.41
CA ASP A 11 12.45 19.60 -18.59
C ASP A 11 11.03 19.42 -18.07
N LYS A 12 10.06 19.89 -18.86
CA LYS A 12 8.63 19.77 -18.58
C LYS A 12 8.07 18.54 -19.29
N ARG A 13 7.56 17.58 -18.53
CA ARG A 13 6.97 16.33 -19.04
C ARG A 13 5.48 16.27 -18.79
N TYR A 14 4.75 15.67 -19.73
CA TYR A 14 3.34 15.36 -19.57
C TYR A 14 3.16 14.17 -18.62
N MET A 15 2.43 14.40 -17.53
CA MET A 15 2.18 13.44 -16.44
C MET A 15 0.74 13.64 -15.92
N PRO A 16 -0.27 13.15 -16.65
CA PRO A 16 -1.68 13.36 -16.31
C PRO A 16 -2.05 12.73 -14.96
N ASP A 17 -1.38 11.64 -14.61
CA ASP A 17 -1.61 10.89 -13.37
C ASP A 17 -0.50 11.14 -12.33
N PHE A 18 0.18 12.29 -12.38
CA PHE A 18 1.17 12.66 -11.36
C PHE A 18 0.58 12.64 -9.93
N ASN A 19 -0.70 13.00 -9.81
CA ASN A 19 -1.47 12.80 -8.60
C ASN A 19 -2.82 12.19 -8.96
N VAL A 20 -3.10 11.01 -8.41
CA VAL A 20 -4.36 10.29 -8.60
C VAL A 20 -5.12 10.25 -7.28
N PHE A 21 -6.32 10.80 -7.27
CA PHE A 21 -7.16 10.88 -6.06
C PHE A 21 -8.31 9.87 -6.01
N TYR A 22 -8.61 9.20 -7.13
CA TYR A 22 -9.79 8.34 -7.22
C TYR A 22 -9.59 7.10 -8.10
N LYS A 23 -9.05 7.29 -9.33
CA LYS A 23 -8.79 6.19 -10.27
C LYS A 23 -7.89 5.12 -9.67
N TYR A 24 -7.92 3.92 -10.25
CA TYR A 24 -7.08 2.79 -9.87
C TYR A 24 -7.23 2.38 -8.40
N ASN A 25 -8.43 2.61 -7.85
CA ASN A 25 -8.77 2.30 -6.46
C ASN A 25 -7.87 3.02 -5.45
N ALA A 26 -7.38 4.23 -5.79
CA ALA A 26 -6.45 5.01 -4.97
C ALA A 26 -6.98 5.32 -3.56
N THR A 27 -8.30 5.36 -3.38
CA THR A 27 -8.93 5.66 -2.08
C THR A 27 -9.23 4.41 -1.25
N TYR A 28 -9.15 3.21 -1.83
CA TYR A 28 -9.45 1.97 -1.11
C TYR A 28 -8.30 1.62 -0.17
N PRO A 29 -8.55 1.42 1.13
CA PRO A 29 -7.50 1.16 2.11
C PRO A 29 -7.04 -0.31 2.03
N PHE A 30 -6.14 -0.62 1.11
CA PHE A 30 -5.54 -1.96 1.00
C PHE A 30 -4.66 -2.29 2.21
N TYR A 31 -4.88 -3.45 2.82
CA TYR A 31 -4.04 -3.95 3.92
C TYR A 31 -2.57 -4.09 3.50
N SER A 32 -2.32 -4.46 2.23
CA SER A 32 -0.96 -4.54 1.69
C SER A 32 -0.22 -3.21 1.76
N ASP A 33 -0.88 -2.06 1.56
CA ASP A 33 -0.20 -0.76 1.63
C ASP A 33 0.19 -0.44 3.08
N GLY A 34 -0.72 -0.71 4.01
CA GLY A 34 -0.48 -0.54 5.43
C GLY A 34 0.62 -1.45 5.99
N ILE A 35 0.64 -2.72 5.58
CA ILE A 35 1.70 -3.66 5.93
C ILE A 35 3.05 -3.17 5.39
N TRP A 36 3.09 -2.60 4.19
CA TRP A 36 4.33 -2.06 3.63
C TRP A 36 4.91 -0.98 4.55
N PHE A 37 4.08 -0.05 5.03
CA PHE A 37 4.52 0.95 6.01
C PHE A 37 5.10 0.32 7.26
N LEU A 38 4.40 -0.65 7.87
CA LEU A 38 4.88 -1.37 9.05
C LEU A 38 6.23 -2.05 8.79
N THR A 39 6.44 -2.65 7.61
CA THR A 39 7.74 -3.25 7.25
C THR A 39 8.86 -2.22 7.16
N GLN A 40 8.61 -1.02 6.61
CA GLN A 40 9.63 0.02 6.54
C GLN A 40 9.94 0.62 7.93
N MET A 41 8.91 0.81 8.75
CA MET A 41 9.07 1.24 10.15
C MET A 41 9.91 0.24 10.97
N ARG A 42 9.70 -1.06 10.73
CA ARG A 42 10.50 -2.14 11.30
C ARG A 42 11.93 -2.15 10.78
N ARG A 43 12.09 -2.13 9.45
CA ARG A 43 13.39 -2.19 8.76
C ARG A 43 14.34 -1.11 9.24
N TRP A 44 13.85 0.11 9.45
CA TRP A 44 14.68 1.24 9.89
C TRP A 44 14.79 1.34 11.42
N GLY A 45 13.98 0.60 12.18
CA GLY A 45 14.11 0.46 13.63
C GLY A 45 13.75 1.70 14.47
N GLY A 46 13.39 2.83 13.86
CA GLY A 46 13.04 4.04 14.59
C GLY A 46 11.69 3.96 15.29
N GLN A 47 10.67 3.42 14.62
CA GLN A 47 9.29 3.36 15.14
C GLN A 47 8.93 1.97 15.68
N ILE A 48 9.44 0.91 15.06
CA ILE A 48 9.25 -0.48 15.49
C ILE A 48 10.64 -1.11 15.67
N PRO A 49 11.26 -0.97 16.85
CA PRO A 49 12.61 -1.45 17.09
C PRO A 49 12.68 -2.98 17.24
N GLU A 50 11.61 -3.58 17.77
CA GLU A 50 11.53 -5.01 18.05
C GLU A 50 11.02 -5.81 16.85
N ALA A 51 11.55 -7.02 16.67
CA ALA A 51 10.98 -7.99 15.73
C ALA A 51 9.53 -8.33 16.11
N LYS A 52 8.70 -8.53 15.10
CA LYS A 52 7.29 -8.91 15.27
C LYS A 52 6.99 -10.17 14.44
N PRO A 53 6.14 -11.09 14.94
CA PRO A 53 5.75 -12.25 14.16
C PRO A 53 4.93 -11.81 12.93
N ALA A 54 4.90 -12.63 11.87
CA ALA A 54 4.17 -12.31 10.63
C ALA A 54 2.68 -11.97 10.89
N ALA A 55 2.03 -12.67 11.82
CA ALA A 55 0.64 -12.44 12.20
C ALA A 55 0.39 -11.03 12.73
N TRP A 56 1.34 -10.46 13.47
CA TRP A 56 1.21 -9.14 14.08
C TRP A 56 0.99 -8.04 13.04
N TYR A 57 1.64 -8.13 11.87
CA TYR A 57 1.48 -7.15 10.78
C TYR A 57 0.05 -7.13 10.26
N LYS A 58 -0.51 -8.33 10.01
CA LYS A 58 -1.88 -8.49 9.52
C LYS A 58 -2.90 -8.04 10.55
N GLU A 59 -2.73 -8.44 11.81
CA GLU A 59 -3.64 -8.09 12.91
C GLU A 59 -3.65 -6.58 13.17
N THR A 60 -2.45 -5.99 13.27
CA THR A 60 -2.29 -4.54 13.49
C THR A 60 -2.95 -3.76 12.37
N ILE A 61 -2.69 -4.09 11.10
CA ILE A 61 -3.30 -3.32 10.02
C ILE A 61 -4.81 -3.52 9.95
N SER A 62 -5.30 -4.73 10.26
CA SER A 62 -6.75 -5.01 10.24
C SER A 62 -7.51 -4.21 11.30
N SER A 63 -6.85 -3.82 12.41
CA SER A 63 -7.46 -2.94 13.41
C SER A 63 -7.51 -1.46 13.00
N ILE A 64 -6.65 -1.04 12.07
CA ILE A 64 -6.47 0.37 11.69
C ILE A 64 -7.19 0.65 10.37
N TYR A 65 -6.97 -0.19 9.36
CA TYR A 65 -7.56 -0.05 8.04
C TYR A 65 -8.96 -0.65 8.05
N ARG A 66 -9.95 0.17 7.70
CA ARG A 66 -11.37 -0.19 7.71
C ARG A 66 -11.97 -0.20 6.31
N PRO A 67 -11.54 -1.13 5.43
CA PRO A 67 -12.13 -1.27 4.10
C PRO A 67 -13.61 -1.64 4.15
N ASP A 68 -14.08 -2.23 5.26
CA ASP A 68 -15.49 -2.50 5.51
C ASP A 68 -16.32 -1.21 5.60
N ILE A 69 -15.82 -0.17 6.29
CA ILE A 69 -16.48 1.14 6.37
C ILE A 69 -16.43 1.82 4.99
N TRP A 70 -15.27 1.80 4.33
CA TRP A 70 -15.13 2.34 2.98
C TRP A 70 -16.13 1.71 2.02
N THR A 71 -16.26 0.38 2.07
CA THR A 71 -17.16 -0.38 1.17
C THR A 71 -18.63 -0.07 1.46
N GLN A 72 -19.01 0.10 2.73
CA GLN A 72 -20.36 0.54 3.08
C GLN A 72 -20.68 1.91 2.48
N ALA A 73 -19.79 2.88 2.63
CA ALA A 73 -19.96 4.22 2.06
C ALA A 73 -20.00 4.18 0.52
N ALA A 74 -19.11 3.41 -0.12
CA ALA A 74 -19.07 3.29 -1.57
C ALA A 74 -20.37 2.65 -2.13
N LYS A 75 -20.93 1.65 -1.44
CA LYS A 75 -22.21 1.05 -1.83
C LYS A 75 -23.37 2.05 -1.81
N LEU A 76 -23.45 2.89 -0.77
CA LEU A 76 -24.45 3.96 -0.70
C LEU A 76 -24.31 4.93 -1.89
N LEU A 77 -23.08 5.32 -2.22
CA LEU A 77 -22.82 6.18 -3.37
C LEU A 77 -23.19 5.52 -4.71
N VAL A 78 -23.05 4.20 -4.84
CA VAL A 78 -23.53 3.45 -6.01
C VAL A 78 -25.06 3.46 -6.07
N GLU A 79 -25.74 3.23 -4.95
CA GLU A 79 -27.21 3.26 -4.86
C GLU A 79 -27.78 4.64 -5.20
N GLU A 80 -27.09 5.70 -4.81
CA GLU A 80 -27.43 7.09 -5.16
C GLU A 80 -27.05 7.47 -6.59
N GLY A 81 -26.31 6.62 -7.32
CA GLY A 81 -25.86 6.88 -8.69
C GLY A 81 -24.67 7.85 -8.81
N ASN A 82 -23.97 8.11 -7.70
CA ASN A 82 -22.82 9.03 -7.65
C ASN A 82 -21.53 8.38 -8.18
N ILE A 83 -21.39 7.06 -8.08
CA ILE A 83 -20.25 6.30 -8.62
C ILE A 83 -20.74 5.01 -9.31
N PRO A 84 -20.04 4.50 -10.33
CA PRO A 84 -20.39 3.22 -10.94
C PRO A 84 -20.03 2.06 -10.01
N ALA A 85 -20.83 0.99 -10.04
CA ALA A 85 -20.60 -0.21 -9.22
C ALA A 85 -19.22 -0.87 -9.46
N GLY A 86 -18.67 -0.72 -10.67
CA GLY A 86 -17.35 -1.23 -11.05
C GLY A 86 -16.17 -0.53 -10.35
N ASP A 87 -16.38 0.64 -9.73
CA ASP A 87 -15.32 1.34 -9.00
C ASP A 87 -15.08 0.76 -7.59
N ILE A 88 -15.98 -0.09 -7.11
CA ILE A 88 -15.77 -0.88 -5.88
C ILE A 88 -14.86 -2.07 -6.21
N PRO A 89 -13.64 -2.15 -5.66
CA PRO A 89 -12.72 -3.24 -5.98
C PRO A 89 -13.24 -4.58 -5.46
N THR A 90 -13.09 -5.63 -6.27
CA THR A 90 -13.24 -7.02 -5.82
C THR A 90 -11.87 -7.53 -5.37
N THR A 91 -11.63 -7.60 -4.05
CA THR A 91 -10.33 -7.93 -3.46
C THR A 91 -10.50 -8.58 -2.09
N ASP A 92 -9.49 -9.35 -1.67
CA ASP A 92 -9.33 -9.83 -0.29
C ASP A 92 -8.67 -8.78 0.63
N GLY A 93 -8.48 -7.56 0.13
CA GLY A 93 -7.81 -6.45 0.80
C GLY A 93 -6.30 -6.38 0.52
N PHE A 94 -5.75 -7.27 -0.29
CA PHE A 94 -4.34 -7.29 -0.66
C PHE A 94 -4.14 -7.03 -2.16
N LYS A 95 -3.18 -6.17 -2.48
CA LYS A 95 -2.66 -6.05 -3.85
C LYS A 95 -1.82 -7.28 -4.20
N PRO A 96 -1.71 -7.63 -5.49
CA PRO A 96 -0.78 -8.66 -5.95
C PRO A 96 0.67 -8.27 -5.64
N ALA A 97 1.54 -9.27 -5.54
CA ALA A 97 2.97 -9.02 -5.41
C ALA A 97 3.49 -8.20 -6.60
N THR A 98 4.37 -7.24 -6.34
CA THR A 98 4.91 -6.33 -7.36
C THR A 98 6.41 -6.14 -7.19
N ALA A 99 7.11 -6.00 -8.32
CA ALA A 99 8.52 -5.63 -8.40
C ALA A 99 8.71 -4.23 -9.01
N ASP A 100 7.67 -3.40 -9.02
CA ASP A 100 7.67 -2.06 -9.64
C ASP A 100 8.47 -1.02 -8.83
N PHE A 101 9.05 -1.41 -7.70
CA PHE A 101 9.93 -0.55 -6.91
C PHE A 101 11.22 -0.21 -7.68
N ILE A 102 11.78 0.96 -7.39
CA ILE A 102 12.97 1.48 -8.08
C ILE A 102 14.20 0.57 -8.01
N ASP A 103 14.26 -0.30 -7.00
CA ASP A 103 15.36 -1.23 -6.74
C ASP A 103 15.07 -2.66 -7.22
N GLY A 104 13.89 -2.90 -7.81
CA GLY A 104 13.44 -4.20 -8.30
C GLY A 104 13.11 -5.21 -7.20
N THR A 105 13.08 -4.82 -5.93
CA THR A 105 12.75 -5.73 -4.83
C THR A 105 11.27 -6.09 -4.89
N THR A 106 10.96 -7.39 -4.97
CA THR A 106 9.57 -7.86 -4.96
C THR A 106 8.94 -7.69 -3.58
N TYR A 107 7.81 -7.00 -3.52
CA TYR A 107 6.98 -6.86 -2.34
C TYR A 107 5.72 -7.73 -2.44
N ASP A 108 5.48 -8.54 -1.41
CA ASP A 108 4.20 -9.21 -1.18
C ASP A 108 3.69 -8.86 0.23
N GLY A 109 2.53 -8.20 0.32
CA GLY A 109 1.92 -7.85 1.60
C GLY A 109 1.47 -9.05 2.43
N LYS A 110 1.42 -10.26 1.84
CA LYS A 110 1.13 -11.51 2.54
C LYS A 110 2.37 -12.12 3.21
N ASP A 111 3.57 -11.70 2.80
CA ASP A 111 4.85 -12.17 3.35
C ASP A 111 5.77 -11.00 3.75
N PRO A 112 5.41 -10.24 4.81
CA PRO A 112 6.18 -9.08 5.25
C PRO A 112 7.59 -9.43 5.73
N ILE A 113 7.79 -10.63 6.28
CA ILE A 113 9.08 -11.06 6.86
C ILE A 113 10.09 -11.35 5.75
N SER A 114 9.68 -12.07 4.70
CA SER A 114 10.54 -12.29 3.53
C SER A 114 10.93 -10.97 2.87
N TYR A 115 9.98 -10.05 2.74
CA TYR A 115 10.26 -8.71 2.21
C TYR A 115 11.31 -7.95 3.04
N ILE A 116 11.17 -7.87 4.37
CA ILE A 116 12.16 -7.22 5.25
C ILE A 116 13.55 -7.86 5.07
N ASN A 117 13.62 -9.18 4.98
CA ASN A 117 14.87 -9.93 4.89
C ASN A 117 15.56 -9.86 3.52
N SER A 118 14.80 -9.52 2.46
CA SER A 118 15.33 -9.36 1.10
C SER A 118 16.33 -8.21 0.97
N PHE A 119 16.25 -7.20 1.87
CA PHE A 119 17.11 -6.03 1.80
C PHE A 119 18.53 -6.30 2.31
N LYS A 120 19.51 -5.66 1.65
CA LYS A 120 20.91 -5.64 2.09
C LYS A 120 21.12 -4.80 3.35
N ILE A 121 20.38 -3.70 3.48
CA ILE A 121 20.50 -2.71 4.57
C ILE A 121 19.18 -2.62 5.33
N GLY A 122 19.26 -2.68 6.66
CA GLY A 122 18.15 -2.57 7.59
C GLY A 122 18.17 -3.67 8.64
N ASN A 123 17.31 -3.52 9.64
CA ASN A 123 17.03 -4.57 10.62
C ASN A 123 16.39 -5.77 9.91
N LYS A 124 16.86 -6.97 10.27
CA LYS A 124 16.36 -8.23 9.74
C LYS A 124 15.60 -8.98 10.81
N ASP A 125 14.54 -9.66 10.41
CA ASP A 125 13.74 -10.48 11.30
C ASP A 125 14.05 -11.94 11.01
N LYS A 126 14.64 -12.64 11.98
CA LYS A 126 14.70 -14.10 11.90
C LYS A 126 13.25 -14.59 11.90
N ALA A 127 12.93 -15.60 11.08
CA ALA A 127 11.68 -16.32 11.25
C ALA A 127 11.64 -16.83 12.69
N ILE A 128 10.81 -16.20 13.53
CA ILE A 128 10.61 -16.66 14.91
C ILE A 128 9.83 -17.97 14.75
N GLN A 129 10.48 -19.09 15.07
CA GLN A 129 9.84 -20.41 15.15
C GLN A 129 8.75 -20.41 16.21
#